data_AF-A0A1F9RA88-F1
#
_entry.id   AF-A0A1F9RA88-F1
#
_cell.length_a   1.000
_cell.length_b   1.000
_cell.length_c   1.000
_cell.angle_alpha   90.00
_cell.angle_beta   90.00
_cell.angle_gamma   90.00
#
_symmetry.space_group_name_H-M   'P 1'
#
loop_
_entity.id
_entity.type
_entity.pdbx_description
1 polymer ?
#
loop_
_entity_poly.entity_id
_entity_poly.type
_entity_poly.pdbx_seq_one_letter_code
_entity_poly.pdbx_strand_id
1 'polypeptide(L)'
;MNKIMISGALLFLCALAGAQAPAAPERGRSVADGRSKTEAEIKTLRAVAKPMLELKRKHGAAMSALKRAQAAERKQLIGRLSSASREERNKAMSGLNKKHRAAAQKLREANKAEMDKFIKKDPEAERSYKELLYSGVRVAEPAATPVEPGKTGK
;
A
#
# COMPACT_ATOMS: atom_id res chain seq x y z
N MET A 1 -38.77 41.76 -16.50
CA MET A 1 -38.37 42.92 -15.68
C MET A 1 -37.23 42.50 -14.76
N ASN A 2 -36.12 43.21 -14.91
CA ASN A 2 -35.01 43.51 -14.01
C ASN A 2 -34.27 42.45 -13.16
N LYS A 3 -33.00 42.33 -13.53
CA LYS A 3 -31.81 41.93 -12.76
C LYS A 3 -31.71 42.72 -11.45
N ILE A 4 -31.22 42.08 -10.38
CA ILE A 4 -30.49 42.74 -9.30
C ILE A 4 -29.19 41.95 -9.05
N MET A 5 -28.08 42.51 -9.52
CA MET A 5 -26.74 42.33 -8.95
C MET A 5 -26.54 43.44 -7.91
N ILE A 6 -25.83 43.15 -6.82
CA ILE A 6 -24.99 44.00 -5.93
C ILE A 6 -24.64 43.05 -4.77
N SER A 7 -23.46 42.42 -4.68
CA SER A 7 -22.14 42.93 -4.27
C SER A 7 -22.14 43.65 -2.92
N GLY A 8 -21.46 43.11 -1.89
CA GLY A 8 -21.10 43.91 -0.73
C GLY A 8 -20.74 43.16 0.56
N ALA A 9 -19.58 43.52 1.10
CA ALA A 9 -19.09 43.36 2.48
C ALA A 9 -18.74 41.91 2.90
N LEU A 10 -17.47 41.49 2.99
CA LEU A 10 -16.32 42.08 3.70
C LEU A 10 -16.63 42.40 5.18
N LEU A 11 -15.97 41.65 6.06
CA LEU A 11 -15.65 41.88 7.48
C LEU A 11 -16.21 40.81 8.41
N PHE A 12 -15.36 39.84 8.75
CA PHE A 12 -15.34 39.29 10.10
C PHE A 12 -13.88 39.25 10.59
N LEU A 13 -13.44 40.40 11.13
CA LEU A 13 -12.42 40.42 12.17
C LEU A 13 -13.05 39.78 13.41
N CYS A 14 -12.63 38.56 13.75
CA CYS A 14 -12.75 38.05 15.11
C CYS A 14 -11.36 37.64 15.60
N ALA A 15 -10.79 38.55 16.39
CA ALA A 15 -10.03 38.28 17.60
C ALA A 15 -9.10 37.06 17.59
N LEU A 16 -7.79 37.32 17.49
CA LEU A 16 -6.78 36.51 18.15
C LEU A 16 -6.99 36.63 19.67
N ALA A 17 -7.93 35.86 20.20
CA ALA A 17 -8.00 35.52 21.61
C ALA A 17 -7.15 34.27 21.81
N GLY A 18 -6.15 34.38 22.68
CA GLY A 18 -5.29 33.28 23.08
C GLY A 18 -6.10 32.09 23.57
N ALA A 19 -5.94 30.97 22.88
CA ALA A 19 -6.25 29.65 23.40
C ALA A 19 -4.98 28.82 23.22
N GLN A 20 -4.23 28.67 24.31
CA GLN A 20 -3.28 27.57 24.44
C GLN A 20 -4.07 26.29 24.18
N ALA A 21 -3.89 25.72 22.99
CA ALA A 21 -4.35 24.37 22.71
C ALA A 21 -3.65 23.46 23.72
N PRO A 22 -4.37 22.74 24.59
CA PRO A 22 -3.73 21.71 25.40
C PRO A 22 -3.11 20.73 24.42
N ALA A 23 -1.79 20.53 24.57
CA ALA A 23 -1.05 19.53 23.84
C ALA A 23 -1.84 18.22 23.88
N ALA A 24 -2.33 17.79 22.72
CA ALA A 24 -2.97 16.50 22.60
C ALA A 24 -2.00 15.48 23.20
N PRO A 25 -2.45 14.60 24.11
CA PRO A 25 -1.58 13.58 24.67
C PRO A 25 -0.98 12.83 23.49
N GLU A 26 0.34 12.91 23.34
CA GLU A 26 1.07 12.02 22.45
C GLU A 26 0.54 10.64 22.77
N ARG A 27 -0.13 10.01 21.80
CA ARG A 27 -0.44 8.59 21.89
C ARG A 27 0.91 7.94 22.07
N GLY A 28 1.24 7.64 23.33
CA GLY A 28 2.42 6.92 23.72
C GLY A 28 2.47 5.75 22.78
N ARG A 29 3.43 5.82 21.85
CA ARG A 29 3.82 4.69 21.04
C ARG A 29 4.25 3.71 22.11
N SER A 30 3.39 2.73 22.42
CA SER A 30 3.74 1.66 23.34
C SER A 30 4.91 0.97 22.68
N VAL A 31 6.11 1.42 23.04
CA VAL A 31 7.35 0.76 22.72
C VAL A 31 7.17 -0.61 23.34
N ALA A 32 7.00 -1.61 22.48
CA ALA A 32 6.97 -3.00 22.90
C ALA A 32 8.12 -3.19 23.89
N ASP A 33 7.80 -3.74 25.07
CA ASP A 33 8.75 -3.94 26.16
C ASP A 33 10.11 -4.40 25.62
N GLY A 34 11.16 -3.69 26.04
CA GLY A 34 12.51 -3.69 25.51
C GLY A 34 13.31 -4.98 25.68
N ARG A 35 12.74 -6.14 25.37
CA ARG A 35 13.52 -7.35 25.08
C ARG A 35 13.78 -7.44 23.58
N SER A 36 15.04 -7.24 23.21
CA SER A 36 15.52 -7.66 21.89
C SER A 36 15.25 -9.15 21.71
N LYS A 37 14.48 -9.51 20.69
CA LYS A 37 14.22 -10.91 20.34
C LYS A 37 15.53 -11.61 20.02
N THR A 38 15.70 -12.81 20.56
CA THR A 38 16.81 -13.69 20.22
C THR A 38 16.68 -14.16 18.77
N GLU A 39 17.80 -14.60 18.18
CA GLU A 39 17.80 -15.11 16.81
C GLU A 39 16.90 -16.35 16.65
N ALA A 40 16.84 -17.22 17.67
CA ALA A 40 15.97 -18.39 17.70
C ALA A 40 14.47 -18.01 17.71
N GLU A 41 14.10 -16.98 18.48
CA GLU A 41 12.72 -16.46 18.50
C GLU A 41 12.36 -15.84 17.14
N ILE A 42 13.27 -15.08 16.53
CA ILE A 42 13.07 -14.51 15.20
C ILE A 42 12.87 -15.61 14.16
N LYS A 43 13.68 -16.68 14.20
CA LYS A 43 13.55 -17.82 13.29
C LYS A 43 12.20 -18.52 13.45
N THR A 44 11.75 -18.69 14.68
CA THR A 44 10.44 -19.29 14.99
C THR A 44 9.30 -18.42 14.46
N LEU A 45 9.35 -17.11 14.72
CA LEU A 45 8.36 -16.16 14.22
C LEU A 45 8.30 -16.14 12.68
N ARG A 46 9.44 -16.24 12.00
CA ARG A 46 9.49 -16.34 10.53
C ARG A 46 8.86 -17.63 10.03
N ALA A 47 9.11 -18.75 10.70
CA ALA A 47 8.53 -20.04 10.34
C ALA A 47 6.99 -19.99 10.44
N VAL A 48 6.46 -19.44 11.54
CA VAL A 48 5.01 -19.29 11.77
C VAL A 48 4.40 -18.26 10.82
N ALA A 49 5.08 -17.15 10.54
CA ALA A 49 4.60 -16.11 9.62
C ALA A 49 4.71 -16.49 8.13
N LYS A 50 5.38 -17.60 7.79
CA LYS A 50 5.68 -17.99 6.40
C LYS A 50 4.43 -18.10 5.52
N PRO A 51 3.32 -18.74 5.94
CA PRO A 51 2.14 -18.86 5.08
C PRO A 51 1.49 -17.49 4.79
N MET A 52 1.49 -16.57 5.78
CA MET A 52 1.03 -15.19 5.60
C MET A 52 1.91 -14.42 4.60
N LEU A 53 3.23 -14.60 4.67
CA LEU A 53 4.18 -13.99 3.74
C LEU A 53 3.97 -14.47 2.30
N GLU A 54 3.78 -15.77 2.10
CA GLU A 54 3.51 -16.36 0.79
C GLU A 54 2.19 -15.83 0.20
N LEU A 55 1.15 -15.71 1.03
CA LEU A 55 -0.13 -15.13 0.62
C LEU A 55 0.02 -13.66 0.19
N LYS A 56 0.70 -12.83 0.99
CA LYS A 56 0.99 -11.43 0.64
C LYS A 56 1.82 -11.32 -0.64
N ARG A 57 2.79 -12.21 -0.84
CA ARG A 57 3.61 -12.27 -2.05
C ARG A 57 2.76 -12.62 -3.28
N LYS A 58 1.86 -13.60 -3.17
CA LYS A 58 0.90 -13.96 -4.23
C LYS A 58 0.00 -12.78 -4.59
N HIS A 59 -0.57 -12.09 -3.60
CA HIS A 59 -1.39 -10.90 -3.82
C HIS A 59 -0.62 -9.77 -4.49
N GLY A 60 0.62 -9.52 -4.06
CA GLY A 60 1.52 -8.54 -4.66
C GLY A 60 1.85 -8.86 -6.11
N ALA A 61 2.16 -10.13 -6.41
CA ALA A 61 2.43 -10.60 -7.76
C ALA A 61 1.21 -10.45 -8.68
N ALA A 62 0.01 -10.81 -8.20
CA ALA A 62 -1.23 -10.64 -8.96
C ALA A 62 -1.52 -9.16 -9.29
N MET A 63 -1.36 -8.26 -8.31
CA MET A 63 -1.51 -6.82 -8.54
C MET A 63 -0.47 -6.27 -9.51
N SER A 64 0.77 -6.74 -9.42
CA SER A 64 1.85 -6.35 -10.34
C SER A 64 1.55 -6.83 -11.77
N ALA A 65 1.12 -8.07 -11.93
CA ALA A 65 0.70 -8.61 -13.23
C ALA A 65 -0.45 -7.80 -13.83
N LEU A 66 -1.48 -7.46 -13.04
CA LEU A 66 -2.58 -6.62 -13.49
C LEU A 66 -2.09 -5.25 -13.97
N LYS A 67 -1.22 -4.57 -13.20
CA LYS A 67 -0.67 -3.27 -13.60
C LYS A 67 0.14 -3.34 -14.91
N ARG A 68 0.91 -4.41 -15.11
CA ARG A 68 1.65 -4.62 -16.36
C ARG A 68 0.71 -4.82 -17.55
N ALA A 69 -0.35 -5.61 -17.39
CA ALA A 69 -1.38 -5.78 -18.41
C ALA A 69 -2.07 -4.44 -18.75
N GLN A 70 -2.45 -3.67 -17.72
CA GLN A 70 -3.04 -2.34 -17.89
C GLN A 70 -2.11 -1.37 -18.62
N ALA A 71 -0.82 -1.39 -18.31
CA ALA A 71 0.17 -0.56 -19.01
C ALA A 71 0.31 -0.96 -20.50
N ALA A 72 0.29 -2.26 -20.80
CA ALA A 72 0.33 -2.77 -22.17
C ALA A 72 -0.92 -2.36 -22.96
N GLU A 73 -2.11 -2.53 -22.39
CA GLU A 73 -3.37 -2.09 -23.00
C GLU A 73 -3.39 -0.58 -23.26
N ARG A 74 -2.89 0.21 -22.30
CA ARG A 74 -2.77 1.67 -22.47
C ARG A 74 -1.85 2.01 -23.64
N LYS A 75 -0.70 1.35 -23.75
CA LYS A 75 0.23 1.54 -24.87
C LYS A 75 -0.42 1.19 -26.21
N GLN A 76 -1.16 0.07 -26.27
CA GLN A 76 -1.89 -0.33 -27.47
C GLN A 76 -2.97 0.68 -27.85
N LEU A 77 -3.74 1.19 -26.87
CA LEU A 77 -4.79 2.18 -27.13
C LEU A 77 -4.21 3.50 -27.65
N ILE A 78 -3.09 3.96 -27.09
CA ILE A 78 -2.39 5.16 -27.57
C ILE A 78 -1.95 4.96 -29.03
N GLY A 79 -1.39 3.80 -29.36
CA GLY A 79 -0.99 3.48 -30.75
C GLY A 79 -2.16 3.48 -31.73
N ARG A 80 -3.31 2.94 -31.33
CA ARG A 80 -4.53 2.90 -32.17
C ARG A 80 -5.17 4.28 -32.37
N LEU A 81 -4.96 5.21 -31.45
CA LEU A 81 -5.57 6.53 -31.47
C LEU A 81 -4.58 7.64 -31.87
N SER A 82 -3.47 7.30 -32.52
CA SER A 82 -2.41 8.25 -32.89
C SER A 82 -2.92 9.37 -33.80
N SER A 83 -3.85 9.07 -34.70
CA SER A 83 -4.49 10.02 -35.62
C SER A 83 -5.87 10.51 -35.15
N ALA A 84 -6.35 10.04 -33.99
CA ALA A 84 -7.65 10.43 -33.48
C ALA A 84 -7.65 11.85 -32.90
N SER A 85 -8.81 12.50 -32.92
CA SER A 85 -8.99 13.81 -32.30
C SER A 85 -8.68 13.76 -30.80
N ARG A 86 -8.42 14.94 -30.21
CA ARG A 86 -8.17 15.04 -28.76
C ARG A 86 -9.36 14.54 -27.93
N GLU A 87 -10.58 14.82 -28.38
CA GLU A 87 -11.80 14.42 -27.69
C GLU A 87 -12.01 12.90 -27.73
N GLU A 88 -11.80 12.26 -28.88
CA GLU A 88 -11.88 10.81 -29.02
C GLU A 88 -10.82 10.11 -28.16
N ARG A 89 -9.58 10.62 -28.15
CA ARG A 89 -8.52 10.14 -27.26
C ARG A 89 -8.92 10.23 -25.80
N ASN A 90 -9.41 11.39 -25.35
CA ASN A 90 -9.82 11.59 -23.96
C ASN A 90 -10.98 10.66 -23.57
N LYS A 91 -11.98 10.49 -24.43
CA LYS A 91 -13.12 9.61 -24.19
C LYS A 91 -12.69 8.15 -24.09
N ALA A 92 -11.87 7.68 -25.01
CA ALA A 92 -11.36 6.30 -25.02
C ALA A 92 -10.45 6.03 -23.79
N MET A 93 -9.54 6.94 -23.46
CA MET A 93 -8.68 6.83 -22.28
C MET A 93 -9.47 6.86 -20.97
N SER A 94 -10.50 7.70 -20.88
CA SER A 94 -11.41 7.72 -19.73
C SER A 94 -12.13 6.38 -19.56
N GLY A 95 -12.65 5.81 -20.66
CA GLY A 95 -13.26 4.48 -20.66
C GLY A 95 -12.29 3.38 -20.21
N LEU A 96 -11.07 3.38 -20.72
CA LEU A 96 -10.03 2.43 -20.32
C LEU A 96 -9.68 2.57 -18.82
N ASN A 97 -9.48 3.79 -18.34
CA ASN A 97 -9.18 4.07 -16.94
C ASN A 97 -10.30 3.58 -16.00
N LYS A 98 -11.57 3.74 -16.39
CA LYS A 98 -12.71 3.20 -15.63
C LYS A 98 -12.65 1.68 -15.55
N LYS A 99 -12.39 0.99 -16.67
CA LYS A 99 -12.22 -0.48 -16.70
C LYS A 99 -11.06 -0.94 -15.81
N HIS A 100 -9.91 -0.26 -15.90
CA HIS A 100 -8.73 -0.58 -15.10
C HIS A 100 -8.96 -0.38 -13.59
N ARG A 101 -9.67 0.69 -13.21
CA ARG A 101 -10.07 0.93 -11.82
C ARG A 101 -10.99 -0.17 -11.30
N ALA A 102 -12.00 -0.55 -12.07
CA ALA A 102 -12.93 -1.62 -11.70
C ALA A 102 -12.20 -2.98 -11.53
N ALA A 103 -11.29 -3.32 -12.45
CA ALA A 103 -10.50 -4.56 -12.35
C ALA A 103 -9.59 -4.56 -11.11
N ALA A 104 -8.92 -3.44 -10.83
CA ALA A 104 -8.08 -3.29 -9.64
C ALA A 104 -8.90 -3.38 -8.35
N GLN A 105 -10.10 -2.80 -8.32
CA GLN A 105 -10.99 -2.86 -7.18
C GLN A 105 -11.46 -4.30 -6.92
N LYS A 106 -11.91 -5.01 -7.96
CA LYS A 106 -12.32 -6.42 -7.86
C LYS A 106 -11.19 -7.30 -7.34
N LEU A 107 -9.96 -7.09 -7.81
CA LEU A 107 -8.80 -7.85 -7.33
C LEU A 107 -8.46 -7.53 -5.87
N ARG A 108 -8.57 -6.27 -5.44
CA ARG A 108 -8.37 -5.89 -4.03
C ARG A 108 -9.42 -6.53 -3.13
N GLU A 109 -10.68 -6.55 -3.53
CA GLU A 109 -11.76 -7.18 -2.78
C GLU A 109 -11.57 -8.69 -2.68
N ALA A 110 -11.18 -9.34 -3.78
CA ALA A 110 -10.84 -10.76 -3.77
C ALA A 110 -9.66 -11.07 -2.84
N ASN A 111 -8.57 -10.30 -2.94
CA ASN A 111 -7.40 -10.45 -2.07
C ASN A 111 -7.75 -10.20 -0.60
N LYS A 112 -8.60 -9.20 -0.30
CA LYS A 112 -9.09 -8.93 1.05
C LYS A 112 -9.91 -10.09 1.58
N ALA A 113 -10.85 -10.61 0.79
CA ALA A 113 -11.66 -11.75 1.20
C ALA A 113 -10.82 -13.02 1.44
N GLU A 114 -9.80 -13.28 0.62
CA GLU A 114 -8.85 -14.38 0.84
C GLU A 114 -8.03 -14.17 2.11
N MET A 115 -7.57 -12.93 2.36
CA MET A 115 -6.85 -12.55 3.59
C MET A 115 -7.71 -12.74 4.84
N ASP A 116 -8.96 -12.28 4.82
CA ASP A 116 -9.89 -12.40 5.95
C ASP A 116 -10.20 -13.88 6.25
N LYS A 117 -10.34 -14.72 5.22
CA LYS A 117 -10.49 -16.18 5.38
C LYS A 117 -9.22 -16.81 5.94
N PHE A 118 -8.05 -16.39 5.47
CA PHE A 118 -6.77 -16.89 5.96
C PHE A 118 -6.59 -16.55 7.45
N ILE A 119 -6.80 -15.30 7.85
CA ILE A 119 -6.65 -14.86 9.25
C ILE A 119 -7.59 -15.62 10.19
N LYS A 120 -8.83 -15.89 9.75
CA LYS A 120 -9.78 -16.70 10.53
C LYS A 120 -9.31 -18.15 10.70
N LYS A 121 -8.62 -18.71 9.71
CA LYS A 121 -8.10 -20.08 9.73
C LYS A 121 -6.80 -20.19 10.53
N ASP A 122 -5.93 -19.19 10.42
CA ASP A 122 -4.59 -19.17 11.01
C ASP A 122 -4.28 -17.77 11.58
N PRO A 123 -4.81 -17.46 12.78
CA PRO A 123 -4.59 -16.17 13.43
C PRO A 123 -3.14 -16.04 13.96
N GLU A 124 -2.45 -17.15 14.21
CA GLU A 124 -1.08 -17.14 14.72
C GLU A 124 -0.09 -16.65 13.65
N ALA A 125 -0.25 -17.10 12.40
CA ALA A 125 0.55 -16.58 11.29
C ALA A 125 0.42 -15.06 11.11
N GLU A 126 -0.77 -14.49 11.33
CA GLU A 126 -0.97 -13.03 11.31
C GLU A 126 -0.26 -12.34 12.49
N ARG A 127 -0.39 -12.89 13.70
CA ARG A 127 0.26 -12.34 14.90
C ARG A 127 1.77 -12.34 14.77
N SER A 128 2.37 -13.48 14.41
CA SER A 128 3.83 -13.58 14.21
C SER A 128 4.31 -12.66 13.08
N TYR A 129 3.53 -12.50 12.00
CA TYR A 129 3.85 -11.56 10.94
C TYR A 129 3.86 -10.10 11.43
N LYS A 130 2.82 -9.68 12.17
CA LYS A 130 2.74 -8.33 12.76
C LYS A 130 3.87 -8.10 13.75
N GLU A 131 4.19 -9.10 14.55
CA GLU A 131 5.27 -9.04 15.52
C GLU A 131 6.63 -8.86 14.86
N LEU A 132 6.89 -9.56 13.74
CA LEU A 132 8.08 -9.30 12.91
C LEU A 132 8.08 -7.87 12.34
N LEU A 133 6.94 -7.39 11.85
CA LEU A 133 6.81 -6.06 11.26
C LEU A 133 7.09 -4.93 12.28
N TYR A 134 6.58 -5.07 13.49
CA TYR A 134 6.67 -4.05 14.54
C TYR A 134 7.90 -4.19 15.44
N SER A 135 8.62 -5.31 15.39
CA SER A 135 9.88 -5.50 16.14
C SER A 135 11.11 -4.89 15.45
N GLY A 136 10.95 -4.25 14.29
CA GLY A 136 12.07 -3.67 13.52
C GLY A 136 12.94 -4.72 12.82
N VAL A 137 12.58 -6.00 12.92
CA VAL A 137 13.28 -7.12 12.29
C VAL A 137 12.80 -7.28 10.84
N ARG A 138 13.71 -7.58 9.92
CA ARG A 138 13.33 -7.90 8.54
C ARG A 138 12.47 -9.17 8.52
N VAL A 139 11.28 -9.03 7.93
CA VAL A 139 10.27 -10.09 7.86
C VAL A 139 10.71 -11.25 6.96
N ALA A 140 11.51 -10.96 5.93
CA ALA A 140 12.16 -12.00 5.13
C ALA A 140 13.45 -12.48 5.81
N GLU A 141 13.72 -13.79 5.70
CA GLU A 141 15.04 -14.32 6.00
C GLU A 141 16.07 -13.60 5.12
N PRO A 142 17.19 -13.09 5.69
CA PRO A 142 18.28 -12.63 4.84
C PRO A 142 18.68 -13.81 3.96
N ALA A 143 18.61 -13.64 2.64
CA ALA A 143 19.23 -14.59 1.74
C ALA A 143 20.67 -14.75 2.22
N ALA A 144 21.08 -15.99 2.52
CA ALA A 144 22.46 -16.27 2.89
C ALA A 144 23.34 -15.60 1.84
N THR A 145 24.07 -14.57 2.24
CA THR A 145 25.04 -13.92 1.36
C THR A 145 25.94 -15.04 0.84
N PRO A 146 26.10 -15.19 -0.48
CA PRO A 146 27.11 -16.09 -1.02
C PRO A 146 28.43 -15.62 -0.42
N VAL A 147 29.00 -16.41 0.49
CA VAL A 147 30.38 -16.21 0.91
C VAL A 147 31.18 -16.54 -0.34
N GLU A 148 31.72 -15.52 -1.02
CA GLU A 148 32.67 -15.76 -2.09
C GLU A 148 33.79 -16.64 -1.53
N PRO A 149 34.00 -17.86 -2.08
CA PRO A 149 35.17 -18.64 -1.69
C PRO A 149 36.41 -17.85 -2.11
N GLY A 150 37.30 -17.65 -1.14
CA GLY A 150 38.40 -16.71 -1.21
C GLY A 150 39.23 -16.79 -2.50
N LYS A 151 39.55 -15.62 -3.04
CA LYS A 151 40.74 -15.43 -3.89
C LYS A 151 41.97 -15.72 -3.04
N THR A 152 42.40 -16.97 -2.98
CA THR A 152 43.79 -17.30 -2.66
C THR A 152 44.65 -16.78 -3.80
N GLY A 153 45.61 -15.93 -3.45
CA GLY A 153 46.49 -15.24 -4.39
C GLY A 153 47.33 -16.17 -5.27
N LYS A 154 47.76 -15.58 -6.38
CA LYS A 154 49.03 -15.86 -7.04
C LYS A 154 49.66 -14.53 -7.39
#